data_AF-A0A6J7K1S5-F1
#
_entry.id   AF-A0A6J7K1S5-F1
#
_cell.length_a   1.000
_cell.length_b   1.000
_cell.length_c   1.000
_cell.angle_alpha   90.00
_cell.angle_beta   90.00
_cell.angle_gamma   90.00
#
_symmetry.space_group_name_H-M   'P 1'
#
loop_
_entity.id
_entity.type
_entity.pdbx_description
1 polymer ?
#
loop_
_entity_poly.entity_id
_entity_poly.type
_entity_poly.pdbx_seq_one_letter_code
_entity_poly.pdbx_strand_id
1 'polypeptide(L)'
;MFDPVPWFWSDQYDRKIQLSGRPEASDIARVVHGSVDEFRFVTMYGREGRLVGVLGMNRPRHVIQLRGLIEEGASFDDACARAESM
;
A
#
# COMPACT_ATOMS: atom_id res chain seq x y z
N MET A 1 -19.35 10.68 9.71
CA MET A 1 -17.99 11.03 10.19
C MET A 1 -17.02 10.50 9.15
N PHE A 2 -16.25 11.35 8.48
CA PHE A 2 -15.17 10.89 7.60
C PHE A 2 -14.04 10.39 8.51
N ASP A 3 -13.72 9.11 8.48
CA ASP A 3 -12.50 8.58 9.09
C ASP A 3 -11.45 8.51 7.97
N PRO A 4 -10.59 9.53 7.81
CA PRO A 4 -9.65 9.56 6.71
C PRO A 4 -8.69 8.38 6.82
N VAL A 5 -8.37 7.77 5.68
CA VAL A 5 -7.39 6.67 5.64
C VAL A 5 -6.09 7.16 6.29
N PRO A 6 -5.64 6.51 7.38
CA PRO A 6 -4.45 6.96 8.09
C PRO A 6 -3.25 6.94 7.15
N TRP A 7 -2.45 8.00 7.21
CA TRP A 7 -1.30 8.15 6.33
C TRP A 7 -0.07 8.47 7.16
N PHE A 8 0.98 7.72 6.90
CA PHE A 8 2.27 7.81 7.54
C PHE A 8 3.35 7.93 6.48
N TRP A 9 4.39 8.71 6.77
CA TRP A 9 5.59 8.75 5.96
C TRP A 9 6.83 8.89 6.86
N SER A 10 7.94 8.33 6.39
CA SER A 10 9.24 8.44 7.06
C SER A 10 10.34 8.56 6.00
N ASP A 11 11.37 9.33 6.31
CA ASP A 11 12.61 9.39 5.55
C ASP A 11 13.72 8.87 6.47
N GLN A 12 14.33 7.74 6.11
CA GLN A 12 15.40 7.12 6.88
C GLN A 12 16.53 6.70 5.95
N TYR A 13 17.72 7.28 6.13
CA TYR A 13 18.94 6.90 5.42
C TYR A 13 18.71 6.71 3.89
N ASP A 14 18.17 7.76 3.26
CA ASP A 14 17.78 7.84 1.83
C ASP A 14 16.59 6.96 1.39
N ARG A 15 15.85 6.38 2.34
CA ARG A 15 14.67 5.56 2.08
C ARG A 15 13.41 6.32 2.44
N LYS A 16 12.58 6.57 1.42
CA LYS A 16 11.27 7.18 1.58
C LYS A 16 10.22 6.10 1.74
N ILE A 17 9.70 5.97 2.95
CA ILE A 17 8.62 5.06 3.31
C ILE A 17 7.33 5.85 3.35
N GLN A 18 6.30 5.37 2.67
CA GLN A 18 4.94 5.86 2.82
C GLN A 18 3.99 4.69 3.06
N LEU A 19 3.09 4.85 4.01
CA LEU A 19 2.07 3.87 4.35
C LEU A 19 0.72 4.58 4.41
N SER A 20 -0.26 4.05 3.67
CA SER A 20 -1.67 4.42 3.79
C SER A 20 -2.45 3.23 4.34
N GLY A 21 -3.36 3.47 5.28
CA GLY A 21 -4.18 2.45 5.94
C GLY A 21 -3.67 2.05 7.33
N ARG A 22 -4.28 1.00 7.89
CA ARG A 22 -3.90 0.40 9.20
C ARG A 22 -3.66 -1.09 9.04
N PRO A 23 -2.57 -1.51 8.36
CA PRO A 23 -2.22 -2.92 8.33
C PRO A 23 -1.81 -3.42 9.71
N GLU A 24 -2.13 -4.67 10.00
CA GLU A 24 -1.69 -5.44 11.16
C GLU A 24 -0.71 -6.53 10.73
N ALA A 25 0.06 -7.07 11.69
CA ALA A 25 1.08 -8.08 11.41
C ALA A 25 0.51 -9.39 10.84
N SER A 26 -0.77 -9.68 11.07
CA SER A 26 -1.49 -10.86 10.56
C SER A 26 -2.06 -10.67 9.15
N ASP A 27 -1.99 -9.46 8.58
CA ASP A 27 -2.56 -9.20 7.26
C ASP A 27 -1.71 -9.83 6.15
N ILE A 28 -2.38 -10.24 5.09
CA ILE A 28 -1.72 -10.77 3.90
C ILE A 28 -0.99 -9.61 3.22
N ALA A 29 0.32 -9.77 2.98
CA ALA A 29 1.12 -8.78 2.27
C ALA A 29 1.50 -9.30 0.87
N ARG A 30 1.30 -8.47 -0.16
CA ARG A 30 1.73 -8.78 -1.53
C ARG A 30 2.48 -7.61 -2.13
N VAL A 31 3.68 -7.88 -2.65
CA VAL A 31 4.43 -6.91 -3.46
C VAL A 31 3.79 -6.89 -4.85
N VAL A 32 3.30 -5.72 -5.26
CA VAL A 32 2.58 -5.52 -6.54
C VAL A 32 3.44 -4.76 -7.56
N HIS A 33 4.48 -4.06 -7.10
CA HIS A 33 5.48 -3.44 -7.97
C HIS A 33 6.87 -3.47 -7.36
N GLY A 34 7.88 -3.57 -8.23
CA GLY A 34 9.28 -3.39 -7.87
C GLY A 34 9.88 -4.56 -7.11
N SER A 35 10.97 -4.30 -6.39
CA SER A 35 11.78 -5.32 -5.74
C SER A 35 12.08 -4.95 -4.28
N VAL A 36 11.92 -5.94 -3.40
CA VAL A 36 12.29 -5.83 -1.98
C VAL A 36 13.80 -5.73 -1.82
N ASP A 37 14.56 -6.48 -2.62
CA ASP A 37 16.03 -6.50 -2.59
C ASP A 37 16.62 -5.14 -2.97
N GLU A 38 15.94 -4.39 -3.85
CA GLU A 38 16.35 -3.04 -4.27
C GLU A 38 15.85 -1.93 -3.34
N PHE A 39 15.11 -2.27 -2.27
CA PHE A 39 14.37 -1.30 -1.45
C PHE A 39 13.55 -0.32 -2.29
N ARG A 40 12.90 -0.84 -3.35
CA ARG A 40 12.11 -0.03 -4.28
C ARG A 40 10.89 -0.79 -4.73
N PHE A 41 9.87 -0.79 -3.89
CA PHE A 41 8.69 -1.62 -4.09
C PHE A 41 7.40 -0.97 -3.56
N VAL A 42 6.28 -1.55 -3.96
CA VAL A 42 4.95 -1.26 -3.43
C VAL A 42 4.33 -2.56 -2.94
N THR A 43 3.87 -2.55 -1.70
CA THR A 43 3.19 -3.67 -1.05
C THR A 43 1.76 -3.29 -0.72
N MET A 44 0.82 -4.18 -1.02
CA MET A 44 -0.56 -4.09 -0.58
C MET A 44 -0.81 -5.04 0.58
N TYR A 45 -1.68 -4.62 1.51
CA TYR A 45 -2.08 -5.41 2.67
C TYR A 45 -3.57 -5.75 2.57
N GLY A 46 -3.88 -7.04 2.73
CA GLY A 46 -5.21 -7.60 2.64
C GLY A 46 -5.68 -8.21 3.96
N ARG A 47 -6.91 -7.91 4.36
CA ARG A 47 -7.61 -8.54 5.49
C ARG A 47 -9.00 -8.93 5.07
N GLU A 48 -9.39 -10.18 5.30
CA GLU A 48 -10.72 -10.70 4.97
C GLU A 48 -11.16 -10.36 3.53
N GLY A 49 -10.21 -10.48 2.58
CA GLY A 49 -10.45 -10.19 1.15
C GLY A 49 -10.57 -8.71 0.80
N ARG A 50 -10.32 -7.78 1.73
CA ARG A 50 -10.33 -6.33 1.48
C ARG A 50 -8.94 -5.73 1.55
N LEU A 51 -8.72 -4.69 0.76
CA LEU A 51 -7.52 -3.86 0.88
C LEU A 51 -7.59 -3.01 2.15
N VAL A 52 -6.61 -3.17 3.04
CA VAL A 52 -6.52 -2.44 4.31
C VAL A 52 -5.30 -1.53 4.43
N GLY A 53 -4.34 -1.69 3.52
CA GLY A 53 -3.17 -0.81 3.49
C GLY A 53 -2.34 -0.91 2.22
N VAL A 54 -1.55 0.14 1.98
CA VAL A 54 -0.57 0.23 0.89
C VAL A 54 0.70 0.85 1.43
N LEU A 55 1.82 0.15 1.29
CA LEU A 55 3.15 0.63 1.63
C LEU A 55 3.98 0.82 0.36
N GLY A 56 4.64 1.96 0.24
CA GLY A 56 5.61 2.25 -0.80
C GLY A 56 6.97 2.53 -0.20
N MET A 57 7.97 1.78 -0.66
CA MET A 57 9.38 2.03 -0.41
C MET A 57 9.98 2.71 -1.65
N ASN A 58 10.44 3.95 -1.52
CA ASN A 58 10.97 4.77 -2.62
C ASN A 58 10.00 4.90 -3.81
N ARG A 59 8.69 4.79 -3.56
CA ARG A 59 7.59 4.83 -4.55
C ARG A 59 6.40 5.69 -4.09
N PRO A 60 6.58 6.94 -3.66
CA PRO A 60 5.51 7.76 -3.07
C PRO A 60 4.33 8.00 -4.03
N ARG A 61 4.59 8.12 -5.34
CA ARG A 61 3.55 8.31 -6.36
C ARG A 61 2.53 7.16 -6.38
N HIS A 62 3.01 5.92 -6.27
CA HIS A 62 2.13 4.75 -6.31
C HIS A 62 1.25 4.69 -5.06
N VAL A 63 1.78 5.04 -3.89
CA VAL A 63 0.98 5.08 -2.64
C VAL A 63 -0.15 6.10 -2.75
N ILE A 64 0.13 7.29 -3.27
CA ILE A 64 -0.90 8.32 -3.47
C ILE A 64 -1.98 7.86 -4.46
N GLN A 65 -1.61 7.16 -5.54
CA GLN A 65 -2.56 6.64 -6.53
C GLN A 65 -3.41 5.50 -5.95
N LEU A 66 -2.79 4.58 -5.23
CA LEU A 66 -3.44 3.36 -4.73
C LEU A 66 -4.21 3.57 -3.43
N ARG A 67 -3.95 4.64 -2.65
CA ARG A 67 -4.72 4.90 -1.41
C ARG A 67 -6.22 5.08 -1.68
N GLY A 68 -6.59 5.59 -2.86
CA GLY A 68 -8.00 5.76 -3.24
C GLY A 68 -8.76 4.43 -3.25
N LEU A 69 -8.07 3.32 -3.54
CA LEU A 69 -8.65 1.98 -3.49
C LEU A 69 -9.04 1.55 -2.07
N ILE A 70 -8.33 2.06 -1.05
CA ILE A 70 -8.69 1.84 0.36
C ILE A 70 -9.96 2.61 0.69
N GLU A 71 -10.07 3.87 0.23
CA GLU A 71 -11.26 4.72 0.42
C GLU A 71 -12.49 4.16 -0.30
N GLU A 72 -12.29 3.57 -1.49
CA GLU A 72 -13.32 2.86 -2.27
C GLU A 72 -13.77 1.54 -1.61
N GLY A 73 -13.00 0.99 -0.67
CA GLY A 73 -13.25 -0.32 -0.09
C GLY A 73 -13.02 -1.47 -1.07
N ALA A 74 -12.05 -1.34 -1.98
CA ALA A 74 -11.74 -2.33 -3.00
C ALA A 74 -11.39 -3.71 -2.38
N SER A 75 -11.75 -4.77 -3.09
CA SER A 75 -11.27 -6.12 -2.73
C SER A 75 -9.76 -6.19 -2.90
N PHE A 76 -9.09 -7.01 -2.07
CA PHE A 76 -7.64 -7.16 -2.10
C PHE A 76 -7.14 -7.67 -3.47
N ASP A 77 -7.85 -8.64 -4.06
CA ASP A 77 -7.48 -9.23 -5.34
C ASP A 77 -7.64 -8.23 -6.51
N ASP A 78 -8.77 -7.51 -6.56
CA ASP A 78 -8.97 -6.44 -7.56
C ASP A 78 -7.92 -5.34 -7.42
N ALA A 79 -7.65 -4.92 -6.18
CA ALA A 79 -6.65 -3.90 -5.92
C ALA A 79 -5.25 -4.33 -6.38
N CYS A 80 -4.87 -5.59 -6.15
CA CYS A 80 -3.60 -6.14 -6.63
C CYS A 80 -3.55 -6.20 -8.16
N ALA A 81 -4.61 -6.68 -8.82
CA ALA A 81 -4.67 -6.77 -10.28
C ALA A 81 -4.60 -5.39 -10.95
N ARG A 82 -5.30 -4.40 -10.38
CA ARG A 82 -5.26 -3.00 -10.84
C ARG A 82 -3.87 -2.38 -10.65
N ALA A 83 -3.21 -2.67 -9.52
CA ALA A 83 -1.85 -2.22 -9.29
C ALA A 83 -0.89 -2.84 -10.31
N GLU A 84 -0.88 -4.17 -10.50
CA GLU A 84 0.02 -4.86 -11.44
C GLU A 84 -0.08 -4.37 -12.89
N SER A 85 -1.19 -3.73 -13.26
CA SER A 85 -1.41 -3.14 -14.59
C SER A 85 -0.91 -1.69 -14.75
N MET A 86 -0.33 -1.08 -13.71
CA MET A 86 0.18 0.31 -13.70
C MET A 86 1.66 0.46 -14.08
#